data_AF-A0A535VX72-F1
#
_entry.id   AF-A0A535VX72-F1
#
_cell.length_a   1.000
_cell.length_b   1.000
_cell.length_c   1.000
_cell.angle_alpha   90.00
_cell.angle_beta   90.00
_cell.angle_gamma   90.00
#
_symmetry.space_group_name_H-M   'P 1'
#
loop_
_entity.id
_entity.type
_entity.pdbx_description
1 polymer ?
#
loop_
_entity_poly.entity_id
_entity_poly.type
_entity_poly.pdbx_seq_one_letter_code
_entity_poly.pdbx_strand_id
1 'polypeptide(L)' 'TVELLAGMCGTDVLGYVTEGPGLSAYALSDGTVYRTYVTTARGLEPAMAYYALLDRTPRGRDESDTIPLWVRRHDEYEMS' A
#
# COMPACT_ATOMS: atom_id res chain seq x y z
N THR A 1 -8.20 -9.34 8.52
CA THR A 1 -7.07 -9.59 9.45
C THR A 1 -5.79 -9.80 8.65
N VAL A 2 -4.62 -9.89 9.30
CA VAL A 2 -3.35 -10.14 8.60
C VAL A 2 -3.37 -11.47 7.82
N GLU A 3 -4.05 -12.50 8.33
CA GLU A 3 -4.20 -13.78 7.62
C GLU A 3 -4.99 -13.63 6.31
N LEU A 4 -6.07 -12.84 6.32
CA LEU A 4 -6.88 -12.59 5.13
C LEU A 4 -6.09 -11.83 4.06
N LEU A 5 -5.33 -10.81 4.46
CA LEU A 5 -4.50 -10.03 3.55
C LEU A 5 -3.36 -10.87 2.94
N ALA A 6 -2.71 -11.71 3.75
CA ALA A 6 -1.71 -12.66 3.26
C ALA A 6 -2.31 -13.61 2.20
N GLY A 7 -3.49 -14.16 2.47
CA GLY A 7 -4.22 -15.02 1.53
C GLY A 7 -4.56 -14.32 0.21
N MET A 8 -5.01 -13.06 0.24
CA MET A 8 -5.28 -12.26 -0.97
C MET A 8 -4.02 -11.94 -1.78
N CYS A 9 -2.86 -11.92 -1.13
CA CYS A 9 -1.55 -11.76 -1.77
C CYS A 9 -0.93 -13.09 -2.22
N GLY A 10 -1.59 -14.23 -1.98
CA GLY A 10 -1.08 -15.56 -2.36
C GLY A 10 0.15 -15.99 -1.55
N THR A 11 0.31 -15.48 -0.33
CA THR A 11 1.45 -15.75 0.55
C THR A 11 0.99 -16.09 1.97
N ASP A 12 1.92 -16.50 2.84
CA ASP A 12 1.63 -16.72 4.26
C ASP A 12 1.84 -15.45 5.10
N VAL A 13 1.47 -15.48 6.37
CA VAL A 13 1.60 -14.30 7.25
C VAL A 13 3.05 -13.83 7.36
N LEU A 14 3.99 -14.77 7.41
CA LEU A 14 5.41 -14.43 7.49
C LEU A 14 5.85 -13.68 6.23
N GLY A 15 5.60 -14.25 5.05
CA GLY A 15 5.88 -13.64 3.75
C GLY A 15 5.22 -12.27 3.59
N TYR A 16 3.93 -12.18 3.95
CA TYR A 16 3.17 -10.92 3.88
C TYR A 16 3.79 -9.80 4.72
N VAL A 17 4.23 -10.12 5.94
CA VAL A 17 4.85 -9.12 6.83
C VAL A 17 6.27 -8.79 6.40
N THR A 18 7.04 -9.76 5.88
CA THR A 18 8.41 -9.52 5.41
C THR A 18 8.47 -8.72 4.11
N GLU A 19 7.47 -8.85 3.24
CA GLU A 19 7.40 -8.20 1.91
C GLU A 19 6.37 -7.07 1.85
N GLY A 20 5.96 -6.55 3.02
CA GLY A 20 4.96 -5.49 3.10
C GLY A 20 5.32 -4.25 2.25
N PRO A 21 4.31 -3.45 1.86
CA PRO A 21 4.52 -2.30 0.99
C PRO A 21 5.48 -1.29 1.63
N GLY A 22 6.36 -0.73 0.80
CA GLY A 22 7.36 0.25 1.21
C GLY A 22 7.76 1.15 0.04
N LEU A 23 8.27 2.34 0.37
CA LEU A 23 8.80 3.28 -0.60
C LEU A 23 10.22 3.66 -0.18
N SER A 24 11.16 3.48 -1.09
CA SER A 24 12.57 3.83 -0.89
C SER A 24 13.02 4.74 -2.03
N ALA A 25 13.86 5.73 -1.70
CA ALA A 25 14.55 6.55 -2.69
C ALA A 25 16.05 6.30 -2.58
N TYR A 26 16.71 6.27 -3.75
CA TYR A 26 18.14 6.04 -3.86
C TYR A 26 18.78 7.14 -4.68
N ALA A 27 20.00 7.52 -4.29
CA ALA A 27 20.85 8.43 -5.05
C ALA A 27 22.16 7.72 -5.41
N LEU A 28 22.61 7.87 -6.66
CA LEU A 28 23.92 7.44 -7.11
C LEU A 28 24.87 8.63 -7.03
N SER A 29 25.94 8.53 -6.24
CA SER A 29 27.02 9.52 -6.17
C SER A 29 28.36 8.81 -6.13
N ASP A 30 29.30 9.23 -6.97
CA ASP A 30 30.68 8.71 -6.99
C ASP A 30 30.76 7.17 -7.08
N GLY A 31 29.86 6.59 -7.88
CA GLY A 31 29.75 5.13 -8.06
C GLY A 31 29.11 4.38 -6.89
N THR A 32 28.70 5.07 -5.82
CA THR A 32 28.05 4.48 -4.64
C THR A 32 26.55 4.79 -4.63
N VAL A 33 25.74 3.76 -4.38
CA VAL A 33 24.28 3.89 -4.24
C VAL A 33 23.93 4.11 -2.77
N TYR A 34 23.29 5.23 -2.47
CA TYR A 34 22.83 5.58 -1.12
C TYR A 34 21.32 5.46 -1.04
N ARG A 35 20.80 4.80 0.00
CA ARG A 35 19.37 4.82 0.32
C ARG A 35 19.06 6.08 1.13
N THR A 36 18.56 7.11 0.46
CA THR A 36 18.37 8.46 1.04
C THR A 36 17.02 8.61 1.74
N TYR A 37 16.06 7.75 1.45
CA TYR A 37 14.76 7.72 2.10
C TYR A 37 14.23 6.28 2.13
N VAL A 38 13.54 5.92 3.22
CA VAL A 38 12.77 4.68 3.32
C VAL A 38 11.57 4.94 4.23
N THR A 39 10.41 4.41 3.84
CA THR A 39 9.19 4.50 4.62
C THR A 39 8.31 3.29 4.39
N THR A 40 7.50 2.95 5.38
CA THR A 40 6.56 1.81 5.38
C THR A 40 5.27 2.21 6.11
N ALA A 41 4.27 1.32 6.07
CA ALA A 41 3.00 1.51 6.76
C ALA A 41 2.37 2.88 6.45
N ARG A 42 1.99 3.65 7.49
CA ARG A 42 1.36 4.97 7.33
C ARG A 42 2.24 6.02 6.65
N GLY A 43 3.56 5.81 6.61
CA GLY A 43 4.46 6.69 5.89
C GLY A 43 4.27 6.65 4.36
N LEU A 44 3.50 5.69 3.84
CA LEU A 44 3.09 5.62 2.44
C LEU A 44 1.86 6.48 2.11
N GLU A 45 1.12 6.99 3.10
CA GLU A 45 -0.09 7.79 2.85
C GLU A 45 0.13 8.97 1.87
N PRO A 46 1.27 9.69 1.88
CA PRO A 46 1.54 10.75 0.90
C PRO A 46 1.61 10.26 -0.56
N ALA A 47 2.01 9.01 -0.80
CA ALA A 47 2.02 8.40 -2.13
C ALA A 47 0.62 7.89 -2.54
N MET A 48 -0.32 7.83 -1.60
CA MET A 48 -1.71 7.39 -1.79
C MET A 48 -2.64 8.60 -1.78
N ALA A 49 -2.44 9.53 -2.73
CA ALA A 49 -3.16 10.82 -2.78
C ALA A 49 -4.69 10.67 -2.78
N TYR A 50 -5.21 9.53 -3.24
CA TYR A 50 -6.63 9.19 -3.19
C TYR A 50 -7.19 9.12 -1.77
N TYR A 51 -6.42 8.70 -0.75
CA TYR A 51 -6.87 8.72 0.65
C TYR A 51 -7.17 10.14 1.12
N ALA A 52 -6.31 11.09 0.79
CA ALA A 52 -6.55 12.49 1.15
C ALA A 52 -7.83 13.03 0.47
N LEU A 53 -8.13 12.61 -0.76
CA LEU A 53 -9.37 12.99 -1.44
C LEU A 53 -10.59 12.33 -0.78
N LEU A 54 -10.53 11.03 -0.48
CA LEU A 54 -11.62 10.27 0.13
C LEU A 54 -11.97 10.76 1.54
N ASP A 55 -10.97 11.18 2.33
CA ASP A 55 -11.15 11.77 3.66
C ASP A 55 -12.08 13.00 3.67
N ARG A 56 -12.29 13.64 2.51
CA ARG A 56 -13.19 14.79 2.35
C ARG A 56 -14.61 14.41 1.94
N THR A 57 -14.84 13.17 1.56
CA THR A 57 -16.17 12.68 1.20
C THR A 57 -16.98 12.36 2.46
N PRO A 58 -18.33 12.40 2.43
CA PRO A 58 -19.15 12.11 3.61
C PRO A 58 -18.94 10.73 4.23
N ARG A 59 -18.46 9.74 3.47
CA ARG A 59 -18.13 8.40 3.96
C ARG A 59 -16.64 8.23 4.33
N GLY A 60 -15.84 9.29 4.21
CA GLY A 60 -14.39 9.21 4.38
C GLY A 60 -13.79 8.16 3.45
N ARG A 61 -12.91 7.33 4.00
CA ARG A 61 -12.32 6.19 3.27
C ARG A 61 -13.23 4.96 3.21
N ASP A 62 -14.42 4.96 3.82
CA ASP A 62 -15.33 3.81 3.86
C ASP A 62 -14.62 2.48 4.25
N GLU A 63 -13.63 2.58 5.13
CA GLU A 63 -12.85 1.46 5.66
C GLU A 63 -13.70 0.73 6.70
N SER A 64 -14.32 -0.39 6.31
CA SER A 64 -14.95 -1.30 7.27
C SER A 64 -13.91 -2.01 8.14
N ASP A 65 -14.33 -2.57 9.29
CA ASP A 65 -13.47 -3.28 10.25
C ASP A 65 -12.67 -4.46 9.67
N THR A 66 -12.96 -4.88 8.43
CA THR A 66 -12.43 -6.14 7.88
C THR A 66 -11.37 -5.93 6.80
N ILE A 67 -11.48 -4.92 5.93
CA ILE A 67 -10.56 -4.50 4.84
C ILE A 67 -11.17 -3.27 4.10
N PRO A 68 -10.38 -2.38 3.47
CA PRO A 68 -10.90 -1.45 2.45
C PRO A 68 -11.42 -2.23 1.23
N LEU A 69 -12.67 -2.71 1.31
CA LEU A 69 -13.34 -3.56 0.33
C LEU A 69 -13.61 -2.87 -1.03
N TRP A 70 -13.35 -1.57 -1.13
CA TRP A 70 -13.57 -0.77 -2.33
C TRP A 70 -12.31 -0.63 -3.20
N VAL A 71 -11.11 -0.94 -2.69
CA VAL A 71 -9.89 -0.93 -3.50
C VAL A 71 -9.92 -2.15 -4.41
N ARG A 72 -10.03 -1.92 -5.72
CA ARG A 72 -9.91 -2.96 -6.73
C ARG A 72 -8.61 -2.79 -7.50
N ARG A 73 -7.94 -3.91 -7.79
CA ARG A 73 -6.79 -3.89 -8.70
C ARG A 73 -7.26 -3.52 -10.10
N HIS A 74 -6.35 -2.96 -10.89
CA HIS A 74 -6.67 -2.50 -12.24
C HIS A 74 -7.27 -3.62 -13.12
N ASP A 75 -6.83 -4.86 -12.94
CA ASP A 75 -7.29 -6.06 -13.63
C ASP A 75 -8.60 -6.66 -13.08
N GLU A 76 -9.11 -6.17 -11.95
CA GLU A 76 -10.39 -6.59 -11.35
C GLU A 76 -11.58 -5.77 -11.86
N TYR A 77 -11.34 -4.72 -12.65
CA TYR A 77 -12.40 -4.02 -13.36
C TYR A 77 -12.80 -4.81 -14.61
N GLU A 78 -14.10 -5.02 -14.81
CA GLU A 78 -14.61 -5.50 -16.10
C GLU A 78 -14.09 -4.56 -17.19
N MET A 79 -13.52 -5.11 -18.27
CA MET A 79 -13.15 -4.30 -19.43
C MET A 79 -14.43 -3.70 -19.99
N SER A 80 -14.64 -2.40 -19.76
CA SER A 80 -15.71 -1.62 -20.40
C SER A 80 -15.57 -1.62 -21.91
#